data_AF-A0A357AG11-F1
#
_entry.id   AF-A0A357AG11-F1
#
_cell.length_a   1.000
_cell.length_b   1.000
_cell.length_c   1.000
_cell.angle_alpha   90.00
_cell.angle_beta   90.00
_cell.angle_gamma   90.00
#
_symmetry.space_group_name_H-M   'P 1'
#
loop_
_entity.id
_entity.type
_entity.pdbx_description
1 polymer ?
#
loop_
_entity_poly.entity_id
_entity_poly.type
_entity_poly.pdbx_seq_one_letter_code
_entity_poly.pdbx_strand_id
1 'polypeptide(L)' 'DKISETLEIPETINAPVEAGQAVGVLNIDLQGERLASIQVVAAKDSPRCTFALAVGMIANRWAKLFV' A
#
# COMPACT_ATOMS: atom_id res chain seq x y z
N ASP A 1 28.08 -10.60 11.42
CA ASP A 1 26.71 -11.17 11.39
C ASP A 1 25.91 -10.61 10.22
N LYS A 2 25.03 -11.42 9.63
CA LYS A 2 24.18 -11.01 8.50
C LYS A 2 22.72 -11.01 8.97
N ILE A 3 22.13 -9.82 9.03
CA ILE A 3 20.69 -9.63 9.24
C ILE A 3 20.01 -9.77 7.88
N SER A 4 18.92 -10.53 7.82
CA SER A 4 18.09 -10.73 6.63
C SER A 4 16.72 -10.13 6.87
N GLU A 5 16.24 -9.32 5.94
CA GLU A 5 14.92 -8.70 6.00
C GLU A 5 14.07 -9.27 4.85
N THR A 6 12.97 -9.93 5.20
CA THR A 6 12.06 -10.58 4.25
C THR A 6 10.70 -9.92 4.33
N LEU A 7 10.27 -9.28 3.24
CA LEU A 7 8.99 -8.59 3.15
C LEU A 7 7.95 -9.49 2.48
N GLU A 8 6.92 -9.88 3.22
CA GLU A 8 5.80 -10.69 2.75
C GLU A 8 4.57 -9.79 2.55
N ILE A 9 4.35 -9.35 1.31
CA ILE A 9 3.17 -8.59 0.88
C ILE A 9 2.54 -9.33 -0.31
N PRO A 10 1.21 -9.50 -0.37
CA PRO A 10 0.54 -10.07 -1.52
C PRO A 10 0.75 -9.19 -2.77
N GLU A 11 0.94 -9.83 -3.93
CA GLU A 11 1.17 -9.11 -5.21
C GLU A 11 0.02 -8.16 -5.59
N THR A 12 -1.20 -8.47 -5.14
CA THR A 12 -2.39 -7.67 -5.41
C THR A 12 -3.17 -7.42 -4.12
N ILE A 13 -3.52 -6.15 -3.89
CA ILE A 13 -4.42 -5.72 -2.82
C ILE A 13 -5.59 -4.99 -3.47
N ASN A 14 -6.80 -5.43 -3.17
CA ASN A 14 -8.02 -4.81 -3.70
C ASN A 14 -8.40 -3.59 -2.86
N ALA A 15 -8.73 -2.49 -3.54
CA ALA A 15 -9.31 -1.31 -2.90
C ALA A 15 -10.78 -1.59 -2.49
N PRO A 16 -11.30 -0.96 -1.41
CA PRO A 16 -10.66 0.10 -0.63
C PRO A 16 -9.66 -0.41 0.41
N VAL A 17 -8.61 0.37 0.66
CA VAL A 17 -7.66 0.15 1.77
C VAL A 17 -7.63 1.41 2.62
N GLU A 18 -7.75 1.26 3.94
CA GLU A 18 -7.70 2.38 4.88
C GLU A 18 -6.28 2.58 5.43
N ALA A 19 -5.92 3.82 5.76
CA ALA A 19 -4.66 4.12 6.43
C ALA A 19 -4.59 3.37 7.77
N GLY A 20 -3.47 2.69 8.01
CA GLY A 20 -3.28 1.83 9.17
C GLY A 20 -3.76 0.39 9.00
N GLN A 21 -4.45 0.06 7.90
CA GLN A 21 -4.83 -1.33 7.61
C GLN A 21 -3.58 -2.17 7.33
N ALA A 22 -3.48 -3.35 7.97
CA ALA A 22 -2.39 -4.28 7.71
C ALA A 22 -2.45 -4.82 6.27
N VAL A 23 -1.35 -4.67 5.54
CA VAL A 23 -1.20 -5.07 4.14
C VAL A 23 -0.15 -6.17 3.94
N GLY A 24 0.65 -6.46 4.96
CA GLY A 24 1.62 -7.55 4.94
C GLY A 24 2.48 -7.58 6.19
N VAL A 25 3.58 -8.32 6.13
CA VAL A 25 4.45 -8.57 7.27
C VAL A 25 5.92 -8.47 6.85
N LEU A 26 6.71 -7.75 7.64
CA LEU A 26 8.17 -7.71 7.54
C LEU A 26 8.77 -8.65 8.56
N ASN A 27 9.41 -9.71 8.10
CA ASN A 27 10.13 -10.68 8.92
C ASN A 27 11.62 -10.32 8.94
N ILE A 28 12.19 -10.20 10.14
CA ILE A 28 13.62 -9.94 10.34
C ILE A 28 14.24 -11.20 10.92
N ASP A 29 15.17 -11.79 10.17
CA ASP A 29 15.86 -13.03 10.52
C ASP A 29 17.35 -12.75 10.79
N LEU A 30 17.91 -13.37 11.82
CA LEU A 30 19.34 -13.32 12.12
C LEU A 30 19.85 -14.77 12.15
N GLN A 31 20.84 -15.05 11.29
CA GLN A 31 21.43 -16.40 11.19
C GLN A 31 20.39 -17.53 10.96
N GLY A 32 19.26 -17.22 10.33
CA GLY A 32 18.19 -18.17 10.03
C GLY A 32 17.14 -18.35 11.14
N GLU A 33 17.27 -17.64 12.27
CA GLU A 33 16.26 -17.57 13.32
C GLU A 33 15.47 -16.27 13.24
N ARG A 34 14.13 -16.35 13.33
CA ARG A 34 13.23 -15.20 13.23
C ARG A 34 13.28 -14.39 14.52
N LEU A 35 13.79 -13.16 14.44
CA LEU A 35 13.90 -12.26 15.59
C LEU A 35 12.63 -11.45 15.82
N ALA A 36 12.05 -10.92 14.75
CA ALA A 36 10.90 -10.03 14.83
C ALA A 36 9.99 -10.17 13.61
N SER A 37 8.71 -9.95 13.83
CA SER A 37 7.69 -9.90 12.80
C SER A 37 6.90 -8.60 12.98
N ILE A 38 7.02 -7.70 12.02
CA ILE A 38 6.45 -6.36 12.08
C ILE A 38 5.31 -6.27 11.06
N GLN A 39 4.12 -5.85 11.48
CA GLN A 39 3.01 -5.63 10.57
C GLN A 39 3.26 -4.39 9.71
N VAL A 40 3.17 -4.56 8.40
CA VAL A 40 3.25 -3.46 7.43
C VAL A 40 1.83 -2.95 7.21
N VAL A 41 1.62 -1.66 7.43
CA VAL A 41 0.31 -1.01 7.31
C VAL A 41 0.27 -0.04 6.14
N ALA A 42 -0.92 0.18 5.58
CA ALA A 42 -1.12 1.16 4.54
C ALA A 42 -0.86 2.58 5.08
N ALA A 43 0.03 3.33 4.44
CA ALA A 43 0.38 4.68 4.89
C ALA A 43 -0.73 5.71 4.64
N LYS A 44 -1.61 5.45 3.65
CA LYS A 44 -2.70 6.33 3.23
C LYS A 44 -3.89 5.52 2.75
N ASP A 45 -5.05 6.17 2.76
CA ASP A 45 -6.27 5.62 2.17
C ASP A 45 -6.12 5.43 0.66
N SER A 46 -6.58 4.29 0.17
CA SER A 46 -6.71 3.95 -1.24
C SER A 46 -8.20 3.68 -1.53
N PRO A 47 -8.97 4.70 -1.97
CA PRO A 47 -10.38 4.53 -2.23
C PRO A 47 -10.61 3.68 -3.49
N ARG A 48 -11.76 2.99 -3.53
CA ARG A 48 -12.18 2.26 -4.72
C ARG A 48 -12.38 3.22 -5.89
N CYS A 49 -11.86 2.87 -7.07
CA CYS A 49 -12.10 3.65 -8.28
C CYS A 49 -13.57 3.53 -8.70
N THR A 50 -14.32 4.61 -8.55
CA THR A 50 -15.71 4.71 -9.02
C THR A 50 -15.78 5.46 -10.34
N PHE A 51 -16.83 5.21 -11.13
CA PHE A 51 -17.05 5.94 -12.39
C PHE A 51 -17.08 7.45 -12.18
N ALA A 52 -17.74 7.92 -11.11
CA ALA A 52 -17.79 9.34 -10.76
C ALA A 52 -16.40 9.93 -10.46
N LEU A 53 -15.55 9.19 -9.73
CA LEU A 53 -14.15 9.59 -9.49
C LEU A 53 -13.36 9.67 -10.79
N ALA A 54 -13.51 8.67 -11.67
CA ALA A 54 -12.80 8.64 -12.94
C ALA A 54 -13.20 9.82 -13.85
N VAL A 55 -14.50 10.09 -13.99
CA VAL A 55 -15.01 11.25 -14.74
C VAL A 55 -14.56 12.55 -14.10
N GLY A 56 -14.60 12.67 -12.78
CA GLY A 56 -14.12 13.84 -12.04
C GLY A 56 -12.63 14.10 -12.24
N MET A 57 -11.79 13.06 -12.27
CA MET A 57 -10.36 13.18 -12.58
C MET A 57 -10.11 13.70 -14.00
N ILE A 58 -10.88 13.20 -14.98
CA ILE A 58 -10.81 13.70 -16.36
C ILE A 58 -11.22 15.16 -16.38
N ALA A 59 -12.41 15.51 -15.88
CA ALA A 59 -12.92 16.87 -15.87
C ALA A 59 -11.97 17.87 -15.19
N ASN A 60 -11.38 17.49 -14.04
CA ASN A 60 -10.39 18.32 -13.33
C ASN A 60 -9.12 18.54 -14.17
N ARG A 61 -8.65 17.52 -14.89
CA ARG A 61 -7.51 17.64 -15.80
C ARG A 61 -7.83 18.59 -16.95
N TRP A 62 -9.03 18.54 -17.53
CA TRP A 62 -9.46 19.49 -18.56
C TRP A 62 -9.57 20.91 -17.99
N ALA A 63 -10.18 21.10 -16.82
CA ALA A 63 -10.32 22.41 -16.20
C ALA A 63 -8.96 23.10 -15.96
N LYS A 64 -7.93 22.35 -15.55
CA LYS A 64 -6.57 22.88 -15.36
C LYS A 64 -5.83 23.25 -16.65
N LEU A 65 -6.33 22.84 -17.82
CA LEU A 65 -5.73 23.21 -19.12
C LEU A 65 -6.33 24.50 -19.69
N PHE A 66 -7.52 24.90 -19.23
CA PHE A 66 -8.25 26.08 -19.71
C PHE A 66 -8.40 27.17 -18.63
N VAL A 67 -7.70 27.03 -17.50
CA VAL A 67 -7.54 28.01 -16.42
C VAL A 67 -6.06 28.36 -16.28
#